data_AF-A0A255SD50-F1
#
_entry.id   AF-A0A255SD50-F1
#
_cell.length_a   1.000
_cell.length_b   1.000
_cell.length_c   1.000
_cell.angle_alpha   90.00
_cell.angle_beta   90.00
_cell.angle_gamma   90.00
#
_symmetry.space_group_name_H-M   'P 1'
#
loop_
_entity.id
_entity.type
_entity.pdbx_description
1 polymer ?
#
loop_
_entity_poly.entity_id
_entity_poly.type
_entity_poly.pdbx_seq_one_letter_code
_entity_poly.pdbx_strand_id
1 'polypeptide(L)'
;MKSILLTILMTILGVESHAQEYFHVQKTQLIDAAGQPFIIAGVNNPHAWLGEKAYQALDDIAATGANTLRIVWHTRGQAAELERVIERCIALKMIPMVELHDVTGNSSGERLLDMAQYYAREDVKTVLMRYERFLLINIANEWGAHRVTTKHWQKSYEKAIALLREAGFKTTLVVDAPGWGQNILPILKGGQQLIDCDPLHNILFSVHMYGSWNDSQKIINKLTEAKNKQLPLIVGEFGYNYNDGKNNLGCKADHRTILKTCHQLDYGFMPWSWTGNNQENAWLDMVDHRDWKTPTAWGTDVIDGAYGIRQTAIPAKVFENDKIREK
;
A
#
# COMPACT_ATOMS: atom_id res chain seq x y z
N MET A 1 31.57 36.43 -51.18
CA MET A 1 31.09 36.10 -49.83
C MET A 1 29.76 35.39 -49.93
N LYS A 2 29.75 34.05 -49.90
CA LYS A 2 28.52 33.24 -49.80
C LYS A 2 28.48 32.68 -48.38
N SER A 3 27.53 33.14 -47.58
CA SER A 3 27.35 32.71 -46.20
C SER A 3 26.68 31.34 -46.20
N ILE A 4 27.33 30.33 -45.62
CA ILE A 4 26.77 29.00 -45.41
C ILE A 4 26.07 29.03 -44.05
N LEU A 5 24.74 28.95 -44.07
CA LEU A 5 23.92 28.83 -42.86
C LEU A 5 23.92 27.37 -42.43
N LEU A 6 24.58 27.08 -41.30
CA LEU A 6 24.62 25.75 -40.70
C LEU A 6 23.39 25.57 -39.80
N THR A 7 22.41 24.79 -40.25
CA THR A 7 21.24 24.41 -39.44
C THR A 7 21.62 23.24 -38.53
N ILE A 8 21.78 23.51 -37.23
CA ILE A 8 21.97 22.49 -36.21
C ILE A 8 20.58 21.89 -35.90
N LEU A 9 20.35 20.66 -36.34
CA LEU A 9 19.16 19.89 -35.98
C LEU A 9 19.39 19.29 -34.59
N MET A 10 18.77 19.87 -33.57
CA MET A 10 18.81 19.37 -32.20
C MET A 10 17.77 18.24 -32.08
N THR A 11 18.19 16.98 -32.23
CA THR A 11 17.35 15.82 -31.93
C THR A 11 17.09 15.75 -30.44
N ILE A 12 15.88 16.15 -30.03
CA ILE A 12 15.34 15.85 -28.70
C ILE A 12 15.03 14.36 -28.71
N LEU A 13 15.89 13.55 -28.10
CA LEU A 13 15.55 12.18 -27.74
C LEU A 13 14.49 12.25 -26.65
N GLY A 14 13.22 12.21 -27.04
CA GLY A 14 12.13 11.92 -26.13
C GLY A 14 12.36 10.53 -25.55
N VAL A 15 12.52 10.43 -24.23
CA VAL A 15 12.39 9.15 -23.55
C VAL A 15 10.91 8.82 -23.58
N GLU A 16 10.47 8.04 -24.57
CA GLU A 16 9.17 7.38 -24.48
C GLU A 16 9.24 6.44 -23.28
N SER A 17 8.61 6.81 -22.15
CA SER A 17 8.33 5.82 -21.12
C SER A 17 7.29 4.88 -21.71
N HIS A 18 7.73 3.72 -22.18
CA HIS A 18 6.79 2.68 -22.57
C HIS A 18 5.95 2.33 -21.34
N ALA A 19 4.64 2.57 -21.42
CA ALA A 19 3.70 2.15 -20.38
C ALA A 19 3.90 0.66 -20.11
N GLN A 20 4.28 0.32 -18.89
CA GLN A 20 4.36 -1.09 -18.48
C GLN A 20 2.93 -1.63 -18.29
N GLU A 21 2.73 -2.92 -18.50
CA GLU A 21 1.40 -3.53 -18.33
C GLU A 21 0.97 -3.64 -16.85
N TYR A 22 1.81 -3.20 -15.91
CA TYR A 22 1.67 -3.35 -14.45
C TYR A 22 2.22 -2.14 -13.69
N PHE A 23 1.86 -2.02 -12.42
CA PHE A 23 2.42 -1.03 -11.51
C PHE A 23 3.91 -1.29 -11.27
N HIS A 24 4.72 -0.23 -11.30
CA HIS A 24 6.14 -0.35 -11.00
C HIS A 24 6.66 0.81 -10.17
N VAL A 25 7.80 0.61 -9.51
CA VAL A 25 8.49 1.68 -8.80
C VAL A 25 9.57 2.28 -9.69
N GLN A 26 9.60 3.61 -9.76
CA GLN A 26 10.69 4.37 -10.36
C GLN A 26 11.27 5.33 -9.32
N LYS A 27 12.52 5.09 -8.91
CA LYS A 27 13.18 5.80 -7.80
C LYS A 27 12.36 5.64 -6.50
N THR A 28 11.68 6.70 -6.07
CA THR A 28 10.84 6.71 -4.85
C THR A 28 9.35 6.68 -5.14
N GLN A 29 8.96 6.71 -6.41
CA GLN A 29 7.58 6.89 -6.82
C GLN A 29 7.00 5.57 -7.31
N LEU A 30 5.79 5.27 -6.84
CA LEU A 30 4.93 4.27 -7.47
C LEU A 30 4.39 4.87 -8.76
N ILE A 31 4.52 4.12 -9.85
CA ILE A 31 4.09 4.48 -11.19
C ILE A 31 3.00 3.49 -11.60
N ASP A 32 1.86 3.99 -12.06
CA ASP A 32 0.78 3.15 -12.56
C ASP A 32 1.10 2.52 -13.93
N ALA A 33 0.25 1.59 -14.36
CA ALA A 33 0.40 0.91 -15.64
C ALA A 33 0.07 1.80 -16.87
N ALA A 34 -0.20 3.09 -16.67
CA ALA A 34 -0.22 4.11 -17.72
C ALA A 34 1.06 4.97 -17.72
N GLY A 35 2.05 4.64 -16.88
CA GLY A 35 3.32 5.34 -16.79
C GLY A 35 3.25 6.64 -15.99
N GLN A 36 2.21 6.85 -15.17
CA GLN A 36 2.01 8.08 -14.40
C GLN A 36 2.30 7.87 -12.91
N PRO A 37 2.94 8.85 -12.22
CA PRO A 37 3.09 8.78 -10.78
C PRO A 37 1.74 8.63 -10.08
N PHE A 38 1.69 7.71 -9.12
CA PHE A 38 0.49 7.41 -8.35
C PHE A 38 0.81 7.48 -6.85
N ILE A 39 0.13 8.40 -6.15
CA ILE A 39 0.24 8.55 -4.69
C ILE A 39 -1.00 7.93 -4.07
N ILE A 40 -0.79 6.94 -3.21
CA ILE A 40 -1.88 6.25 -2.51
C ILE A 40 -2.51 7.18 -1.47
N ALA A 41 -3.82 7.38 -1.57
CA ALA A 41 -4.67 7.96 -0.53
C ALA A 41 -5.87 7.03 -0.41
N GLY A 42 -5.71 5.99 0.40
CA GLY A 42 -6.59 4.83 0.41
C GLY A 42 -7.19 4.51 1.77
N VAL A 43 -7.80 3.34 1.89
CA VAL A 43 -8.43 2.84 3.13
C VAL A 43 -8.15 1.35 3.30
N ASN A 44 -7.97 0.89 4.54
CA ASN A 44 -7.94 -0.53 4.90
C ASN A 44 -9.37 -1.07 5.13
N ASN A 45 -9.72 -2.23 4.57
CA ASN A 45 -11.07 -2.80 4.70
C ASN A 45 -11.04 -4.31 5.06
N PRO A 46 -11.74 -4.74 6.13
CA PRO A 46 -11.59 -6.07 6.75
C PRO A 46 -12.33 -7.22 6.03
N HIS A 47 -12.03 -7.48 4.76
CA HIS A 47 -12.71 -8.53 3.99
C HIS A 47 -12.56 -9.93 4.58
N ALA A 48 -11.38 -10.26 5.14
CA ALA A 48 -11.11 -11.56 5.72
C ALA A 48 -12.02 -11.93 6.91
N TRP A 49 -12.56 -10.93 7.61
CA TRP A 49 -13.37 -11.13 8.81
C TRP A 49 -14.84 -10.80 8.60
N LEU A 50 -15.15 -9.84 7.73
CA LEU A 50 -16.48 -9.25 7.60
C LEU A 50 -17.10 -9.42 6.21
N GLY A 51 -16.39 -10.06 5.29
CA GLY A 51 -16.90 -10.60 4.02
C GLY A 51 -17.85 -9.66 3.30
N GLU A 52 -19.12 -10.04 3.22
CA GLU A 52 -20.15 -9.28 2.49
C GLU A 52 -20.40 -7.88 3.05
N LYS A 53 -20.26 -7.64 4.37
CA LYS A 53 -20.38 -6.28 4.92
C LYS A 53 -19.26 -5.38 4.41
N ALA A 54 -18.03 -5.90 4.41
CA ALA A 54 -16.87 -5.19 3.86
C ALA A 54 -17.02 -4.96 2.35
N TYR A 55 -17.62 -5.90 1.61
CA TYR A 55 -17.93 -5.74 0.19
C TYR A 55 -18.97 -4.64 -0.08
N GLN A 56 -20.05 -4.60 0.70
CA GLN A 56 -21.11 -3.60 0.53
C GLN A 56 -20.63 -2.16 0.82
N ALA A 57 -19.63 -2.02 1.69
CA ALA A 57 -19.02 -0.73 2.00
C ALA A 57 -18.17 -0.13 0.87
N LEU A 58 -17.84 -0.89 -0.19
CA LEU A 58 -16.93 -0.42 -1.23
C LEU A 58 -17.45 0.83 -1.95
N ASP A 59 -18.77 0.95 -2.15
CA ASP A 59 -19.37 2.15 -2.73
C ASP A 59 -19.20 3.38 -1.85
N ASP A 60 -19.44 3.25 -0.55
CA ASP A 60 -19.27 4.36 0.40
C ASP A 60 -17.80 4.72 0.57
N ILE A 61 -16.87 3.75 0.53
CA ILE A 61 -15.42 4.00 0.50
C ILE A 61 -15.04 4.78 -0.77
N ALA A 62 -15.49 4.35 -1.95
CA ALA A 62 -15.21 5.04 -3.21
C ALA A 62 -15.80 6.47 -3.22
N ALA A 63 -16.95 6.70 -2.60
CA ALA A 63 -17.58 8.02 -2.46
C ALA A 63 -16.77 9.02 -1.61
N THR A 64 -15.83 8.54 -0.79
CA THR A 64 -14.85 9.42 -0.11
C THR A 64 -13.83 10.01 -1.07
N GLY A 65 -13.64 9.40 -2.24
CA GLY A 65 -12.58 9.71 -3.20
C GLY A 65 -11.32 8.86 -3.03
N ALA A 66 -11.30 7.91 -2.10
CA ALA A 66 -10.17 6.98 -1.91
C ALA A 66 -9.75 6.36 -3.25
N ASN A 67 -8.45 6.39 -3.55
CA ASN A 67 -7.94 5.89 -4.83
C ASN A 67 -7.36 4.47 -4.75
N THR A 68 -7.29 3.90 -3.55
CA THR A 68 -6.72 2.59 -3.26
C THR A 68 -7.50 1.93 -2.14
N LEU A 69 -7.74 0.63 -2.26
CA LEU A 69 -8.29 -0.18 -1.18
C LEU A 69 -7.27 -1.24 -0.77
N ARG A 70 -6.84 -1.23 0.49
CA ARG A 70 -6.07 -2.34 1.07
C ARG A 70 -7.04 -3.39 1.59
N ILE A 71 -7.09 -4.51 0.88
CA ILE A 71 -7.99 -5.63 1.08
C ILE A 71 -7.35 -6.57 2.09
N VAL A 72 -7.81 -6.51 3.35
CA VAL A 72 -7.42 -7.48 4.37
C VAL A 72 -7.91 -8.86 3.94
N TRP A 73 -6.99 -9.79 3.71
CA TRP A 73 -7.31 -11.13 3.24
C TRP A 73 -6.65 -12.22 4.08
N HIS A 74 -7.14 -13.44 3.95
CA HIS A 74 -6.54 -14.62 4.57
C HIS A 74 -6.28 -15.72 3.55
N THR A 75 -5.28 -16.56 3.81
CA THR A 75 -4.94 -17.70 2.93
C THR A 75 -6.06 -18.75 2.76
N ARG A 76 -7.05 -18.72 3.65
CA ARG A 76 -8.25 -19.57 3.60
C ARG A 76 -9.38 -18.99 2.74
N GLY A 77 -9.26 -17.74 2.28
CA GLY A 77 -10.22 -17.11 1.40
C GLY A 77 -10.30 -17.81 0.04
N GLN A 78 -11.48 -17.76 -0.59
CA GLN A 78 -11.70 -18.35 -1.91
C GLN A 78 -11.25 -17.40 -3.02
N ALA A 79 -10.57 -17.92 -4.04
CA ALA A 79 -10.06 -17.11 -5.15
C ALA A 79 -11.19 -16.35 -5.88
N ALA A 80 -12.38 -16.95 -6.03
CA ALA A 80 -13.53 -16.31 -6.66
C ALA A 80 -14.07 -15.10 -5.85
N GLU A 81 -14.06 -15.18 -4.51
CA GLU A 81 -14.44 -14.03 -3.69
C GLU A 81 -13.39 -12.91 -3.75
N LEU A 82 -12.10 -13.28 -3.80
CA LEU A 82 -11.03 -12.30 -3.99
C LEU A 82 -11.16 -11.59 -5.34
N GLU A 83 -11.45 -12.34 -6.41
CA GLU A 83 -11.75 -11.79 -7.74
C GLU A 83 -12.90 -10.79 -7.69
N ARG A 84 -14.03 -11.18 -7.07
CA ARG A 84 -15.21 -10.33 -6.94
C ARG A 84 -14.88 -8.98 -6.27
N VAL A 85 -14.05 -8.98 -5.23
CA VAL A 85 -13.58 -7.76 -4.55
C VAL A 85 -12.69 -6.93 -5.47
N ILE A 86 -11.71 -7.56 -6.15
CA ILE A 86 -10.78 -6.89 -7.07
C ILE A 86 -11.55 -6.20 -8.21
N GLU A 87 -12.48 -6.90 -8.86
CA GLU A 87 -13.31 -6.35 -9.92
C GLU A 87 -14.12 -5.16 -9.44
N ARG A 88 -14.67 -5.24 -8.23
CA ARG A 88 -15.45 -4.14 -7.65
C ARG A 88 -14.58 -2.92 -7.37
N CYS A 89 -13.36 -3.09 -6.86
CA CYS A 89 -12.41 -2.00 -6.69
C CYS A 89 -12.11 -1.31 -8.03
N ILE A 90 -11.81 -2.08 -9.07
CA ILE A 90 -11.49 -1.57 -10.41
C ILE A 90 -12.69 -0.81 -11.00
N ALA A 91 -13.90 -1.37 -10.90
CA ALA A 91 -15.13 -0.70 -11.35
C ALA A 91 -15.37 0.63 -10.62
N LEU A 92 -14.96 0.72 -9.35
CA LEU A 92 -15.04 1.91 -8.52
C LEU A 92 -13.79 2.81 -8.63
N LYS A 93 -12.86 2.50 -9.54
CA LYS A 93 -11.61 3.25 -9.77
C LYS A 93 -10.71 3.35 -8.54
N MET A 94 -10.73 2.32 -7.70
CA MET A 94 -9.78 2.12 -6.61
C MET A 94 -8.78 1.05 -7.00
N ILE A 95 -7.49 1.31 -6.80
CA ILE A 95 -6.42 0.32 -6.96
C ILE A 95 -6.56 -0.74 -5.85
N PRO A 96 -6.81 -2.03 -6.16
CA PRO A 96 -6.79 -3.08 -5.17
C PRO A 96 -5.34 -3.36 -4.71
N MET A 97 -5.12 -3.35 -3.40
CA MET A 97 -3.92 -3.87 -2.77
C MET A 97 -4.31 -5.04 -1.88
N VAL A 98 -3.97 -6.27 -2.27
CA VAL A 98 -4.29 -7.45 -1.46
C VAL A 98 -3.17 -7.67 -0.44
N GLU A 99 -3.53 -7.86 0.83
CA GLU A 99 -2.61 -8.23 1.90
C GLU A 99 -3.03 -9.55 2.56
N LEU A 100 -2.07 -10.35 3.01
CA LEU A 100 -2.34 -11.56 3.80
C LEU A 100 -2.08 -11.36 5.29
N HIS A 101 -3.14 -11.49 6.08
CA HIS A 101 -3.14 -11.14 7.49
C HIS A 101 -2.81 -12.33 8.42
N ASP A 102 -2.55 -13.52 7.88
CA ASP A 102 -2.41 -14.79 8.65
C ASP A 102 -1.16 -14.84 9.55
N VAL A 103 -0.17 -13.98 9.30
CA VAL A 103 1.16 -14.03 9.92
C VAL A 103 1.55 -12.74 10.62
N THR A 104 0.60 -11.85 10.88
CA THR A 104 0.78 -10.62 11.67
C THR A 104 1.56 -10.92 12.97
N GLY A 105 2.72 -10.27 13.14
CA GLY A 105 3.59 -10.44 14.31
C GLY A 105 4.42 -11.72 14.36
N ASN A 106 4.20 -12.69 13.47
CA ASN A 106 5.01 -13.91 13.37
C ASN A 106 6.44 -13.58 12.91
N SER A 107 7.45 -14.33 13.36
CA SER A 107 8.86 -14.09 12.96
C SER A 107 9.53 -15.26 12.23
N SER A 108 8.76 -16.29 11.87
CA SER A 108 9.24 -17.44 11.09
C SER A 108 9.31 -17.09 9.61
N GLY A 109 10.49 -17.25 9.01
CA GLY A 109 10.66 -17.04 7.57
C GLY A 109 9.90 -18.05 6.71
N GLU A 110 9.64 -19.25 7.24
CA GLU A 110 8.80 -20.26 6.57
C GLU A 110 7.34 -19.79 6.49
N ARG A 111 6.82 -19.21 7.59
CA ARG A 111 5.45 -18.68 7.62
C ARG A 111 5.27 -17.49 6.66
N LEU A 112 6.31 -16.67 6.47
CA LEU A 112 6.29 -15.63 5.42
C LEU A 112 6.29 -16.25 4.03
N LEU A 113 7.07 -17.31 3.82
CA LEU A 113 7.12 -18.02 2.54
C LEU A 113 5.76 -18.66 2.19
N ASP A 114 5.02 -19.17 3.19
CA ASP A 114 3.66 -19.68 2.99
C ASP A 114 2.72 -18.62 2.38
N MET A 115 2.92 -17.34 2.72
CA MET A 115 2.12 -16.24 2.16
C MET A 115 2.42 -16.04 0.67
N ALA A 116 3.70 -16.10 0.29
CA ALA A 116 4.09 -16.08 -1.11
C ALA A 116 3.56 -17.31 -1.89
N GLN A 117 3.58 -18.49 -1.26
CA GLN A 117 3.03 -19.72 -1.83
C GLN A 117 1.52 -19.64 -2.06
N TYR A 118 0.76 -18.97 -1.18
CA TYR A 118 -0.66 -18.73 -1.41
C TYR A 118 -0.91 -17.95 -2.71
N TYR A 119 -0.18 -16.86 -2.93
CA TYR A 119 -0.30 -16.07 -4.16
C TYR A 119 0.11 -16.88 -5.40
N ALA A 120 1.09 -17.77 -5.27
CA ALA A 120 1.55 -18.65 -6.35
C ALA A 120 0.64 -19.87 -6.59
N ARG A 121 -0.35 -20.13 -5.73
CA ARG A 121 -1.34 -21.21 -5.91
C ARG A 121 -2.12 -20.98 -7.19
N GLU A 122 -2.28 -21.99 -8.02
CA GLU A 122 -2.75 -21.83 -9.41
C GLU A 122 -4.10 -21.10 -9.57
N ASP A 123 -5.08 -21.40 -8.71
CA ASP A 123 -6.38 -20.74 -8.70
C ASP A 123 -6.29 -19.26 -8.32
N VAL A 124 -5.47 -18.92 -7.31
CA VAL A 124 -5.24 -17.54 -6.86
C VAL A 124 -4.44 -16.77 -7.90
N LYS A 125 -3.33 -17.35 -8.37
CA LYS A 125 -2.45 -16.78 -9.39
C LYS A 125 -3.22 -16.45 -10.66
N THR A 126 -4.07 -17.37 -11.14
CA THR A 126 -4.91 -17.17 -12.33
C THR A 126 -5.83 -15.96 -12.19
N VAL A 127 -6.42 -15.76 -11.01
CA VAL A 127 -7.21 -14.56 -10.72
C VAL A 127 -6.33 -13.32 -10.75
N LEU A 128 -5.27 -13.28 -9.94
CA LEU A 128 -4.46 -12.07 -9.75
C LEU A 128 -3.77 -11.61 -11.04
N MET A 129 -3.28 -12.54 -11.87
CA MET A 129 -2.63 -12.22 -13.14
C MET A 129 -3.58 -11.55 -14.14
N ARG A 130 -4.90 -11.81 -14.08
CA ARG A 130 -5.87 -11.12 -14.95
C ARG A 130 -5.99 -9.62 -14.66
N TYR A 131 -5.70 -9.22 -13.41
CA TYR A 131 -5.83 -7.85 -12.94
C TYR A 131 -4.48 -7.21 -12.59
N GLU A 132 -3.36 -7.81 -13.00
CA GLU A 132 -2.01 -7.37 -12.66
C GLU A 132 -1.76 -5.89 -13.00
N ARG A 133 -2.43 -5.40 -14.05
CA ARG A 133 -2.44 -4.01 -14.48
C ARG A 133 -2.93 -3.01 -13.43
N PHE A 134 -3.78 -3.46 -12.50
CA PHE A 134 -4.42 -2.64 -11.46
C PHE A 134 -4.04 -3.05 -10.05
N LEU A 135 -3.30 -4.14 -9.87
CA LEU A 135 -3.16 -4.81 -8.58
C LEU A 135 -1.82 -4.48 -7.93
N LEU A 136 -1.83 -4.24 -6.62
CA LEU A 136 -0.64 -4.30 -5.78
C LEU A 136 -0.71 -5.55 -4.88
N ILE A 137 0.42 -6.20 -4.62
CA ILE A 137 0.48 -7.38 -3.75
C ILE A 137 1.29 -7.03 -2.50
N ASN A 138 0.62 -6.87 -1.37
CA ASN A 138 1.27 -6.80 -0.07
C ASN A 138 1.49 -8.22 0.47
N ILE A 139 2.76 -8.64 0.51
CA ILE A 139 3.11 -10.06 0.68
C ILE A 139 2.53 -10.63 1.97
N ALA A 140 2.66 -9.89 3.07
CA ALA A 140 2.13 -10.27 4.37
C ALA A 140 1.97 -9.04 5.24
N ASN A 141 0.84 -8.94 5.93
CA ASN A 141 0.66 -7.92 6.95
C ASN A 141 1.65 -8.14 8.09
N GLU A 142 2.42 -7.09 8.40
CA GLU A 142 3.12 -6.95 9.68
C GLU A 142 3.98 -8.15 10.11
N TRP A 143 4.55 -8.88 9.15
CA TRP A 143 5.41 -10.01 9.49
C TRP A 143 6.66 -9.51 10.22
N GLY A 144 6.87 -10.07 11.41
CA GLY A 144 8.01 -9.85 12.27
C GLY A 144 7.66 -9.15 13.58
N ALA A 145 8.17 -9.67 14.70
CA ALA A 145 8.11 -9.00 16.00
C ALA A 145 9.17 -7.89 16.11
N HIS A 146 9.10 -7.04 17.15
CA HIS A 146 10.02 -5.90 17.33
C HIS A 146 11.50 -6.27 17.33
N ARG A 147 11.84 -7.50 17.74
CA ARG A 147 13.21 -8.00 17.86
C ARG A 147 13.76 -8.65 16.58
N VAL A 148 12.97 -8.72 15.51
CA VAL A 148 13.45 -9.21 14.22
C VAL A 148 14.61 -8.33 13.74
N THR A 149 15.75 -8.95 13.44
CA THR A 149 16.93 -8.25 12.95
C THR A 149 16.76 -7.86 11.48
N THR A 150 17.43 -6.79 11.03
CA THR A 150 17.43 -6.39 9.60
C THR A 150 17.79 -7.56 8.68
N LYS A 151 18.85 -8.32 9.03
CA LYS A 151 19.32 -9.45 8.22
C LYS A 151 18.29 -10.58 8.12
N HIS A 152 17.57 -10.87 9.21
CA HIS A 152 16.52 -11.90 9.19
C HIS A 152 15.31 -11.47 8.37
N TRP A 153 14.91 -10.20 8.51
CA TRP A 153 13.83 -9.61 7.72
C TRP A 153 14.16 -9.64 6.22
N GLN A 154 15.33 -9.15 5.83
CA GLN A 154 15.80 -9.18 4.43
C GLN A 154 15.77 -10.59 3.86
N LYS A 155 16.47 -11.56 4.49
CA LYS A 155 16.56 -12.94 4.00
C LYS A 155 15.22 -13.64 3.87
N SER A 156 14.25 -13.29 4.71
CA SER A 156 12.92 -13.89 4.67
C SER A 156 12.13 -13.33 3.49
N TYR A 157 12.17 -12.01 3.28
CA TYR A 157 11.53 -11.38 2.12
C TYR A 157 12.23 -11.68 0.79
N GLU A 158 13.55 -11.81 0.75
CA GLU A 158 14.31 -12.24 -0.45
C GLU A 158 13.74 -13.53 -1.03
N LYS A 159 13.43 -14.52 -0.17
CA LYS A 159 12.83 -15.79 -0.58
C LYS A 159 11.40 -15.63 -1.08
N ALA A 160 10.58 -14.84 -0.37
CA ALA A 160 9.19 -14.60 -0.75
C ALA A 160 9.09 -13.86 -2.09
N ILE A 161 9.92 -12.83 -2.28
CA ILE A 161 10.01 -12.05 -3.52
C ILE A 161 10.45 -12.96 -4.68
N ALA A 162 11.53 -13.75 -4.50
CA ALA A 162 12.00 -14.67 -5.52
C ALA A 162 10.89 -15.64 -5.97
N LEU A 163 10.16 -16.24 -5.01
CA LEU A 163 9.05 -17.14 -5.32
C LEU A 163 7.94 -16.45 -6.12
N LEU A 164 7.55 -15.23 -5.76
CA LEU A 164 6.52 -14.48 -6.49
C LEU A 164 6.96 -14.10 -7.91
N ARG A 165 8.24 -13.74 -8.09
CA ARG A 165 8.81 -13.46 -9.41
C ARG A 165 8.92 -14.73 -10.26
N GLU A 166 9.34 -15.85 -9.68
CA GLU A 166 9.34 -17.17 -10.35
C GLU A 166 7.93 -17.63 -10.74
N ALA A 167 6.93 -17.31 -9.91
CA ALA A 167 5.52 -17.53 -10.23
C ALA A 167 5.02 -16.62 -11.37
N GLY A 168 5.78 -15.59 -11.76
CA GLY A 168 5.52 -14.73 -12.91
C GLY A 168 4.86 -13.39 -12.58
N PHE A 169 4.70 -13.05 -11.30
CA PHE A 169 4.17 -11.73 -10.91
C PHE A 169 5.19 -10.63 -11.22
N LYS A 170 4.76 -9.62 -11.96
CA LYS A 170 5.51 -8.43 -12.35
C LYS A 170 5.09 -7.17 -11.60
N THR A 171 3.83 -7.12 -11.13
CA THR A 171 3.34 -5.95 -10.39
C THR A 171 4.16 -5.65 -9.13
N THR A 172 4.04 -4.43 -8.61
CA THR A 172 4.72 -3.97 -7.40
C THR A 172 4.36 -4.85 -6.21
N LEU A 173 5.40 -5.34 -5.53
CA LEU A 173 5.27 -6.06 -4.27
C LEU A 173 5.43 -5.07 -3.12
N VAL A 174 4.47 -5.08 -2.20
CA VAL A 174 4.49 -4.25 -0.99
C VAL A 174 5.02 -5.07 0.19
N VAL A 175 6.03 -4.53 0.86
CA VAL A 175 6.77 -5.18 1.94
C VAL A 175 6.64 -4.37 3.24
N ASP A 176 6.01 -4.97 4.24
CA ASP A 176 5.83 -4.34 5.54
C ASP A 176 7.10 -4.38 6.39
N ALA A 177 7.29 -3.32 7.18
CA ALA A 177 8.29 -3.31 8.24
C ALA A 177 7.95 -4.38 9.30
N PRO A 178 8.95 -4.94 10.01
CA PRO A 178 8.67 -5.79 11.15
C PRO A 178 8.28 -4.94 12.38
N GLY A 179 8.10 -5.59 13.53
CA GLY A 179 7.63 -4.94 14.74
C GLY A 179 6.16 -4.57 14.65
N TRP A 180 5.35 -5.49 14.13
CA TRP A 180 3.94 -5.22 13.81
C TRP A 180 3.80 -4.01 12.89
N GLY A 181 4.63 -3.93 11.83
CA GLY A 181 4.69 -2.77 10.93
C GLY A 181 5.39 -1.53 11.50
N GLN A 182 5.65 -1.45 12.81
CA GLN A 182 6.05 -0.19 13.45
C GLN A 182 7.56 0.05 13.51
N ASN A 183 8.40 -0.95 13.22
CA ASN A 183 9.86 -0.82 13.26
C ASN A 183 10.43 -0.55 11.85
N ILE A 184 10.56 0.72 11.47
CA ILE A 184 11.12 1.13 10.17
C ILE A 184 12.63 0.83 10.00
N LEU A 185 13.37 0.50 11.05
CA LEU A 185 14.83 0.38 10.98
C LEU A 185 15.33 -0.67 9.96
N PRO A 186 14.72 -1.85 9.83
CA PRO A 186 15.08 -2.80 8.79
C PRO A 186 14.91 -2.27 7.36
N ILE A 187 13.87 -1.46 7.09
CA ILE A 187 13.71 -0.79 5.80
C ILE A 187 14.83 0.24 5.59
N LEU A 188 15.10 1.11 6.56
CA LEU A 188 16.13 2.16 6.42
C LEU A 188 17.56 1.61 6.25
N LYS A 189 17.84 0.44 6.83
CA LYS A 189 19.17 -0.19 6.79
C LYS A 189 19.32 -1.20 5.66
N GLY A 190 18.22 -1.83 5.26
CA GLY A 190 18.23 -3.03 4.43
C GLY A 190 17.34 -2.96 3.18
N GLY A 191 16.57 -1.90 3.02
CA GLY A 191 15.60 -1.76 1.94
C GLY A 191 16.24 -1.72 0.56
N GLN A 192 17.36 -1.02 0.39
CA GLN A 192 18.04 -0.97 -0.90
C GLN A 192 18.49 -2.36 -1.36
N GLN A 193 19.06 -3.16 -0.45
CA GLN A 193 19.47 -4.53 -0.80
C GLN A 193 18.28 -5.41 -1.17
N LEU A 194 17.10 -5.18 -0.59
CA LEU A 194 15.88 -5.90 -0.94
C LEU A 194 15.30 -5.45 -2.29
N ILE A 195 15.42 -4.16 -2.64
CA ILE A 195 15.12 -3.67 -3.99
C ILE A 195 16.08 -4.31 -5.01
N ASP A 196 17.37 -4.38 -4.68
CA ASP A 196 18.40 -4.90 -5.57
C ASP A 196 18.27 -6.42 -5.79
N CYS A 197 17.67 -7.16 -4.84
CA CYS A 197 17.43 -8.60 -4.99
C CYS A 197 16.20 -8.93 -5.84
N ASP A 198 15.25 -8.01 -5.97
CA ASP A 198 14.12 -8.16 -6.88
C ASP A 198 14.63 -7.94 -8.32
N PRO A 199 14.56 -8.94 -9.22
CA PRO A 199 15.00 -8.76 -10.61
C PRO A 199 14.25 -7.65 -11.36
N LEU A 200 13.08 -7.23 -10.87
CA LEU A 200 12.32 -6.10 -11.43
C LEU A 200 12.55 -4.77 -10.70
N HIS A 201 13.31 -4.77 -9.60
CA HIS A 201 13.51 -3.61 -8.73
C HIS A 201 12.19 -2.92 -8.35
N ASN A 202 11.13 -3.70 -8.15
CA ASN A 202 9.75 -3.23 -8.08
C ASN A 202 9.12 -3.56 -6.72
N ILE A 203 9.73 -2.97 -5.68
CA ILE A 203 9.33 -3.10 -4.28
C ILE A 203 8.85 -1.76 -3.75
N LEU A 204 7.71 -1.74 -3.05
CA LEU A 204 7.21 -0.61 -2.28
C LEU A 204 7.22 -0.97 -0.80
N PHE A 205 7.86 -0.19 0.05
CA PHE A 205 7.86 -0.47 1.50
C PHE A 205 6.62 0.09 2.18
N SER A 206 6.18 -0.55 3.27
CA SER A 206 5.10 -0.07 4.13
C SER A 206 5.55 0.03 5.59
N VAL A 207 5.17 1.11 6.26
CA VAL A 207 5.31 1.29 7.72
C VAL A 207 3.96 1.57 8.35
N HIS A 208 3.72 0.99 9.53
CA HIS A 208 2.45 1.15 10.25
C HIS A 208 2.66 2.02 11.49
N MET A 209 1.92 3.12 11.60
CA MET A 209 2.17 4.16 12.60
C MET A 209 1.12 4.17 13.72
N TYR A 210 1.44 3.44 14.80
CA TYR A 210 0.63 3.37 16.03
C TYR A 210 1.44 3.75 17.28
N GLY A 211 1.40 2.95 18.36
CA GLY A 211 1.99 3.25 19.67
C GLY A 211 3.51 3.45 19.68
N SER A 212 4.24 2.97 18.67
CA SER A 212 5.67 3.27 18.53
C SER A 212 5.94 4.64 17.90
N TRP A 213 4.92 5.35 17.40
CA TRP A 213 5.02 6.59 16.63
C TRP A 213 4.39 7.79 17.37
N ASN A 214 4.60 7.86 18.68
CA ASN A 214 4.03 8.88 19.59
C ASN A 214 4.76 10.23 19.62
N ASP A 215 5.59 10.54 18.63
CA ASP A 215 6.38 11.78 18.54
C ASP A 215 6.38 12.32 17.11
N SER A 216 5.83 13.52 16.92
CA SER A 216 5.75 14.20 15.63
C SER A 216 7.12 14.41 14.99
N GLN A 217 8.16 14.69 15.78
CA GLN A 217 9.51 14.86 15.25
C GLN A 217 10.10 13.53 14.76
N LYS A 218 9.80 12.42 15.45
CA LYS A 218 10.16 11.07 14.98
C LYS A 218 9.50 10.74 13.64
N ILE A 219 8.21 11.07 13.47
CA ILE A 219 7.48 10.90 12.19
C ILE A 219 8.20 11.63 11.06
N ILE A 220 8.42 12.94 11.23
CA ILE A 220 9.08 13.80 10.23
C ILE A 220 10.48 13.27 9.89
N ASN A 221 11.30 13.01 10.91
CA ASN A 221 12.69 12.60 10.72
C ASN A 221 12.79 11.25 9.99
N LYS A 222 11.98 10.26 10.35
CA LYS A 222 12.09 8.92 9.79
C LYS A 222 11.54 8.81 8.37
N LEU A 223 10.45 9.52 8.05
CA LEU A 223 9.96 9.60 6.68
C LEU A 223 10.93 10.39 5.77
N THR A 224 11.49 11.49 6.28
CA THR A 224 12.52 12.25 5.54
C THR A 224 13.78 11.43 5.34
N GLU A 225 14.22 10.66 6.34
CA GLU A 225 15.37 9.74 6.22
C GLU A 225 15.13 8.70 5.11
N ALA A 226 13.94 8.09 5.06
CA ALA A 226 13.58 7.17 3.99
C ALA A 226 13.62 7.84 2.60
N LYS A 227 13.10 9.08 2.49
CA LYS A 227 13.08 9.83 1.22
C LYS A 227 14.49 10.15 0.74
N ASN A 228 15.36 10.59 1.65
CA ASN A 228 16.77 10.88 1.35
C ASN A 228 17.55 9.62 0.96
N LYS A 229 17.15 8.46 1.47
CA LYS A 229 17.69 7.15 1.06
C LYS A 229 17.11 6.63 -0.24
N GLN A 230 16.24 7.38 -0.90
CA GLN A 230 15.53 7.01 -2.12
C GLN A 230 14.71 5.72 -1.97
N LEU A 231 14.16 5.47 -0.79
CA LEU A 231 13.31 4.31 -0.54
C LEU A 231 11.85 4.64 -0.92
N PRO A 232 11.21 3.85 -1.80
CA PRO A 232 9.77 3.95 -2.08
C PRO A 232 9.00 3.48 -0.84
N LEU A 233 8.15 4.34 -0.27
CA LEU A 233 7.48 4.06 1.01
C LEU A 233 6.03 4.55 0.99
N ILE A 234 5.17 3.81 1.69
CA ILE A 234 3.84 4.26 2.14
C ILE A 234 3.70 4.11 3.65
N VAL A 235 2.79 4.89 4.22
CA VAL A 235 2.23 4.63 5.54
C VAL A 235 0.99 3.75 5.35
N GLY A 236 1.20 2.43 5.30
CA GLY A 236 0.15 1.48 4.92
C GLY A 236 -0.94 1.29 5.96
N GLU A 237 -0.63 1.65 7.22
CA GLU A 237 -1.61 1.78 8.29
C GLU A 237 -1.20 2.89 9.25
N PHE A 238 -2.18 3.55 9.86
CA PHE A 238 -1.93 4.42 11.01
C PHE A 238 -3.19 4.64 11.82
N GLY A 239 -2.98 4.91 13.11
CA GLY A 239 -4.02 5.39 14.01
C GLY A 239 -3.80 6.85 14.39
N TYR A 240 -4.40 7.26 15.50
CA TYR A 240 -4.28 8.61 16.03
C TYR A 240 -4.18 8.64 17.56
N ASN A 241 -3.90 9.83 18.09
CA ASN A 241 -3.97 10.12 19.52
C ASN A 241 -5.42 10.11 20.03
N TYR A 242 -5.98 8.92 20.23
CA TYR A 242 -7.28 8.74 20.86
C TYR A 242 -7.17 8.85 22.38
N ASN A 243 -7.98 9.75 22.96
CA ASN A 243 -8.12 9.93 24.41
C ASN A 243 -6.78 10.08 25.14
N ASP A 244 -5.86 10.87 24.59
CA ASP A 244 -4.49 11.06 25.10
C ASP A 244 -3.74 9.73 25.32
N GLY A 245 -3.85 8.81 24.37
CA GLY A 245 -3.23 7.49 24.42
C GLY A 245 -3.88 6.51 25.38
N LYS A 246 -5.05 6.82 25.95
CA LYS A 246 -5.85 5.87 26.75
C LYS A 246 -6.60 4.90 25.84
N ASN A 247 -5.85 4.10 25.12
CA ASN A 247 -6.28 3.00 24.28
C ASN A 247 -5.38 1.77 24.52
N ASN A 248 -5.77 0.62 24.00
CA ASN A 248 -5.05 -0.65 24.13
C ASN A 248 -3.63 -0.64 23.56
N LEU A 249 -3.31 0.29 22.64
CA LEU A 249 -1.99 0.40 22.01
C LEU A 249 -1.12 1.49 22.64
N GLY A 250 -1.62 2.26 23.61
CA GLY A 250 -0.94 3.48 24.07
C GLY A 250 -0.68 4.49 22.94
N CYS A 251 -1.51 4.46 21.89
CA CYS A 251 -1.29 5.20 20.65
C CYS A 251 -1.55 6.70 20.85
N LYS A 252 -0.51 7.50 20.62
CA LYS A 252 -0.50 8.96 20.58
C LYS A 252 0.02 9.46 19.22
N ALA A 253 -0.11 8.66 18.17
CA ALA A 253 0.34 9.03 16.84
C ALA A 253 -0.34 10.34 16.40
N ASP A 254 0.48 11.31 15.97
CA ASP A 254 -0.01 12.58 15.44
C ASP A 254 -0.36 12.41 13.95
N HIS A 255 -1.58 11.93 13.69
CA HIS A 255 -2.08 11.69 12.34
C HIS A 255 -2.00 12.92 11.43
N ARG A 256 -2.13 14.14 11.98
CA ARG A 256 -2.02 15.38 11.19
C ARG A 256 -0.59 15.59 10.71
N THR A 257 0.40 15.31 11.57
CA THR A 257 1.80 15.29 11.16
C THR A 257 2.07 14.16 10.15
N ILE A 258 1.48 12.97 10.32
CA ILE A 258 1.61 11.86 9.35
C ILE A 258 1.12 12.32 7.96
N LEU A 259 -0.13 12.77 7.85
CA LEU A 259 -0.74 13.19 6.58
C LEU A 259 0.03 14.33 5.92
N LYS A 260 0.37 15.37 6.68
CA LYS A 260 1.17 16.50 6.18
C LYS A 260 2.55 16.05 5.67
N THR A 261 3.24 15.21 6.43
CA THR A 261 4.58 14.72 6.05
C THR A 261 4.51 13.84 4.82
N CYS A 262 3.50 12.96 4.73
CA CYS A 262 3.27 12.13 3.55
C CYS A 262 3.04 12.99 2.30
N HIS A 263 2.17 14.00 2.40
CA HIS A 263 1.92 14.94 1.32
C HIS A 263 3.18 15.70 0.90
N GLN A 264 3.98 16.21 1.85
CA GLN A 264 5.22 16.95 1.55
C GLN A 264 6.31 16.10 0.89
N LEU A 265 6.30 14.78 1.12
CA LEU A 265 7.32 13.85 0.61
C LEU A 265 6.82 12.97 -0.53
N ASP A 266 5.61 13.20 -1.05
CA ASP A 266 4.93 12.37 -2.04
C ASP A 266 4.84 10.88 -1.64
N TYR A 267 4.57 10.62 -0.36
CA TYR A 267 4.29 9.27 0.13
C TYR A 267 2.79 9.04 0.27
N GLY A 268 2.39 7.80 0.00
CA GLY A 268 1.01 7.39 0.18
C GLY A 268 0.67 7.05 1.62
N PHE A 269 -0.62 7.06 1.94
CA PHE A 269 -1.14 6.74 3.26
C PHE A 269 -2.46 5.98 3.18
N MET A 270 -2.74 5.14 4.18
CA MET A 270 -4.01 4.44 4.35
C MET A 270 -4.36 4.34 5.83
N PRO A 271 -5.33 5.13 6.36
CA PRO A 271 -5.78 4.99 7.74
C PRO A 271 -6.33 3.59 8.00
N TRP A 272 -6.14 3.11 9.23
CA TRP A 272 -6.82 1.92 9.72
C TRP A 272 -8.02 2.35 10.56
N SER A 273 -9.21 1.83 10.32
CA SER A 273 -9.69 1.14 9.11
C SER A 273 -11.12 1.58 8.84
N TRP A 274 -11.73 1.14 7.73
CA TRP A 274 -13.09 1.57 7.39
C TRP A 274 -14.05 1.42 8.59
N THR A 275 -14.25 0.21 9.08
CA THR A 275 -14.93 -0.07 10.37
C THR A 275 -14.80 -1.55 10.73
N GLY A 276 -15.42 -1.98 11.82
CA GLY A 276 -15.52 -3.39 12.21
C GLY A 276 -14.38 -3.87 13.11
N ASN A 277 -13.65 -2.93 13.70
CA ASN A 277 -12.69 -3.25 14.74
C ASN A 277 -13.40 -3.85 15.97
N ASN A 278 -12.69 -4.67 16.73
CA ASN A 278 -13.20 -5.19 18.00
C ASN A 278 -13.33 -4.05 19.04
N GLN A 279 -13.97 -4.33 20.18
CA GLN A 279 -14.25 -3.30 21.20
C GLN A 279 -13.02 -2.52 21.67
N GLU A 280 -11.85 -3.18 21.79
CA GLU A 280 -10.61 -2.52 22.23
C GLU A 280 -10.03 -1.58 21.16
N ASN A 281 -10.32 -1.85 19.89
CA ASN A 281 -9.81 -1.10 18.74
C ASN A 281 -10.88 -0.26 18.03
N ALA A 282 -12.13 -0.23 18.51
CA ALA A 282 -13.25 0.51 17.89
C ALA A 282 -13.00 2.02 17.75
N TRP A 283 -12.02 2.56 18.50
CA TRP A 283 -11.55 3.93 18.32
C TRP A 283 -10.92 4.17 16.93
N LEU A 284 -10.47 3.13 16.22
CA LEU A 284 -9.92 3.18 14.87
C LEU A 284 -10.98 3.09 13.76
N ASP A 285 -12.27 2.90 14.09
CA ASP A 285 -13.33 2.84 13.08
C ASP A 285 -13.50 4.23 12.42
N MET A 286 -13.28 4.31 11.10
CA MET A 286 -13.51 5.55 10.33
C MET A 286 -15.00 5.85 10.17
N VAL A 287 -15.84 4.82 10.09
CA VAL A 287 -17.31 4.95 10.09
C VAL A 287 -17.94 4.07 11.15
N ASP A 288 -19.17 4.40 11.53
CA ASP A 288 -19.93 3.65 12.54
C ASP A 288 -20.18 2.20 12.09
N HIS A 289 -19.76 1.23 12.91
CA HIS A 289 -19.88 -0.20 12.60
C HIS A 289 -21.33 -0.69 12.45
N ARG A 290 -22.33 0.11 12.90
CA ARG A 290 -23.75 -0.24 12.82
C ARG A 290 -24.32 -0.03 11.42
N ASP A 291 -23.81 0.96 10.69
CA ASP A 291 -24.31 1.32 9.35
C ASP A 291 -23.23 1.29 8.26
N TRP A 292 -21.95 1.16 8.62
CA TRP A 292 -20.81 1.10 7.71
C TRP A 292 -20.66 2.32 6.81
N LYS A 293 -21.23 3.46 7.22
CA LYS A 293 -21.35 4.65 6.38
C LYS A 293 -21.14 5.97 7.12
N THR A 294 -21.67 6.11 8.34
CA THR A 294 -21.63 7.39 9.06
C THR A 294 -20.23 7.67 9.59
N PRO A 295 -19.54 8.74 9.16
CA PRO A 295 -18.18 9.03 9.63
C PRO A 295 -18.12 9.26 11.14
N THR A 296 -17.11 8.65 11.78
CA THR A 296 -16.72 9.01 13.14
C THR A 296 -15.89 10.30 13.14
N ALA A 297 -15.54 10.82 14.32
CA ALA A 297 -14.60 11.94 14.40
C ALA A 297 -13.24 11.59 13.77
N TRP A 298 -12.78 10.36 13.96
CA TRP A 298 -11.56 9.84 13.33
C TRP A 298 -11.68 9.81 11.80
N GLY A 299 -12.74 9.22 11.26
CA GLY A 299 -12.98 9.18 9.83
C GLY A 299 -13.09 10.57 9.21
N THR A 300 -13.78 11.50 9.87
CA THR A 300 -13.88 12.89 9.42
C THR A 300 -12.49 13.54 9.31
N ASP A 301 -11.62 13.33 10.30
CA ASP A 301 -10.26 13.89 10.31
C ASP A 301 -9.41 13.37 9.13
N VAL A 302 -9.48 12.08 8.77
CA VAL A 302 -8.65 11.49 7.69
C VAL A 302 -9.29 11.55 6.31
N ILE A 303 -10.61 11.65 6.21
CA ILE A 303 -11.33 11.77 4.93
C ILE A 303 -11.37 13.23 4.49
N ASP A 304 -11.88 14.13 5.34
CA ASP A 304 -12.20 15.51 4.97
C ASP A 304 -11.18 16.54 5.49
N GLY A 305 -10.36 16.15 6.48
CA GLY A 305 -9.34 17.01 7.07
C GLY A 305 -8.20 17.38 6.11
N ALA A 306 -7.34 18.30 6.56
CA ALA A 306 -6.21 18.80 5.79
C ALA A 306 -5.29 17.64 5.37
N TYR A 307 -4.95 17.59 4.08
CA TYR A 307 -4.17 16.51 3.46
C TYR A 307 -4.84 15.11 3.54
N GLY A 308 -6.11 15.04 3.91
CA GLY A 308 -6.90 13.82 3.93
C GLY A 308 -7.29 13.33 2.53
N ILE A 309 -8.05 12.24 2.49
CA ILE A 309 -8.41 11.51 1.26
C ILE A 309 -9.07 12.45 0.25
N ARG A 310 -10.13 13.17 0.64
CA ARG A 310 -10.91 14.00 -0.31
C ARG A 310 -10.10 15.15 -0.91
N GLN A 311 -9.04 15.60 -0.23
CA GLN A 311 -8.20 16.70 -0.69
C GLN A 311 -7.04 16.25 -1.59
N THR A 312 -6.61 14.99 -1.46
CA THR A 312 -5.32 14.53 -2.04
C THR A 312 -5.44 13.32 -2.96
N ALA A 313 -6.50 12.53 -2.84
CA ALA A 313 -6.68 11.34 -3.64
C ALA A 313 -6.98 11.71 -5.10
N ILE A 314 -6.10 11.21 -5.99
CA ILE A 314 -6.26 11.32 -7.45
C ILE A 314 -6.38 9.88 -7.97
N PRO A 315 -7.44 9.52 -8.72
CA PRO A 315 -7.57 8.21 -9.34
C PRO A 315 -6.38 7.92 -10.26
N ALA A 316 -5.95 6.65 -10.29
CA ALA A 316 -4.87 6.23 -11.18
C ALA A 316 -5.25 6.43 -12.65
N LYS A 317 -4.28 6.86 -13.47
CA LYS A 317 -4.46 7.14 -14.91
C LYS A 317 -4.69 5.88 -15.72
N VAL A 318 -4.28 4.72 -15.18
CA VAL A 318 -4.64 3.41 -15.74
C VAL A 318 -6.16 3.25 -15.96
N PHE A 319 -7.02 3.87 -15.15
CA PHE A 319 -8.48 3.82 -15.33
C PHE A 319 -9.03 4.70 -16.47
N GLU A 320 -8.27 5.70 -16.94
CA GLU A 320 -8.70 6.61 -18.01
C GLU A 320 -8.49 6.00 -19.40
N ASN A 321 -7.46 5.15 -19.53
CA ASN A 321 -7.07 4.50 -20.79
C ASN A 321 -7.79 3.17 -21.05
N ASP A 322 -8.65 2.73 -20.13
CA ASP A 322 -9.24 1.39 -20.14
C ASP A 322 -10.56 1.28 -20.93
N LYS A 323 -10.72 2.08 -22.00
CA LYS A 323 -11.81 1.93 -22.98
C LYS A 323 -11.70 0.64 -23.82
N ILE A 324 -10.90 -0.34 -23.42
CA ILE A 324 -10.66 -1.57 -24.19
C ILE A 324 -10.86 -2.78 -23.27
N ARG A 325 -12.12 -3.11 -22.99
CA ARG A 325 -12.65 -4.48 -22.77
C ARG A 325 -14.18 -4.46 -22.58
N GLU A 326 -14.88 -3.77 -23.47
CA GLU A 326 -16.24 -4.15 -23.85
C GLU A 326 -16.14 -4.90 -25.19
N LYS A 327 -15.78 -6.19 -25.14
CA LYS A 327 -16.08 -7.16 -26.20
C LYS A 327 -16.21 -8.55 -25.61
#